data_AF-A0A6J7K614-F1
#
_entry.id   AF-A0A6J7K614-F1
#
_cell.length_a   1.000
_cell.length_b   1.000
_cell.length_c   1.000
_cell.angle_alpha   90.00
_cell.angle_beta   90.00
_cell.angle_gamma   90.00
#
_symmetry.space_group_name_H-M   'P 1'
#
loop_
_entity.id
_entity.type
_entity.pdbx_description
1 polymer ?
#
loop_
_entity_poly.entity_id
_entity_poly.type
_entity_poly.pdbx_seq_one_letter_code
_entity_poly.pdbx_strand_id
1 'polypeptide(L)' 'MQAVNDSGLTVTIEKDGREAPAGSILGVISLAINQGDTVTVTAEGAHADDVLERLVSFLETDHDAQ' A
#
# COMPACT_ATOMS: atom_id res chain seq x y z
N MET A 1 -6.55 0.34 2.09
CA MET A 1 -6.54 -0.86 2.98
C MET A 1 -7.49 -1.95 2.52
N GLN A 2 -8.75 -1.65 2.20
CA GLN A 2 -9.73 -2.67 1.81
C GLN A 2 -9.29 -3.48 0.57
N ALA A 3 -8.70 -2.81 -0.43
CA ALA A 3 -8.11 -3.47 -1.61
C ALA A 3 -7.02 -4.52 -1.27
N VAL A 4 -6.23 -4.30 -0.22
CA VAL A 4 -5.19 -5.25 0.23
C VAL A 4 -5.84 -6.44 0.91
N ASN A 5 -6.77 -6.19 1.85
CA ASN A 5 -7.40 -7.27 2.61
C ASN A 5 -8.30 -8.15 1.71
N ASP A 6 -8.96 -7.56 0.71
CA ASP A 6 -9.81 -8.30 -0.24
C ASP A 6 -8.98 -9.13 -1.24
N SER A 7 -7.71 -8.77 -1.46
CA SER A 7 -6.82 -9.52 -2.37
C SER A 7 -6.34 -10.86 -1.79
N GLY A 8 -6.38 -11.02 -0.46
CA GLY A 8 -5.80 -12.18 0.23
C GLY A 8 -4.27 -12.27 0.14
N LEU A 9 -3.60 -11.26 -0.42
CA LEU A 9 -2.16 -11.20 -0.56
C LEU A 9 -1.49 -10.57 0.65
N THR A 10 -0.23 -10.95 0.88
CA THR A 10 0.62 -10.25 1.83
C THR A 10 1.20 -9.03 1.12
N VAL A 11 0.81 -7.84 1.58
CA VAL A 11 1.31 -6.57 1.04
C VAL A 11 2.00 -5.80 2.16
N THR A 12 3.22 -5.35 1.89
CA THR A 12 4.11 -4.65 2.82
C THR A 12 4.42 -3.27 2.27
N ILE A 13 4.42 -2.26 3.14
CA ILE A 13 4.86 -0.90 2.82
C ILE A 13 6.12 -0.62 3.60
N GLU A 14 7.13 -0.11 2.92
CA GLU A 14 8.40 0.32 3.48
C GLU A 14 8.57 1.83 3.33
N LYS A 15 8.99 2.49 4.40
CA LYS A 15 9.35 3.91 4.43
C LYS A 15 10.60 4.10 5.28
N ASP A 16 11.62 4.74 4.71
CA ASP A 16 12.88 5.06 5.39
C ASP A 16 13.51 3.82 6.09
N GLY A 17 13.42 2.64 5.47
CA GLY A 17 13.92 1.37 6.03
C GLY A 17 13.03 0.74 7.11
N ARG A 18 11.80 1.23 7.32
CA ARG A 18 10.81 0.63 8.23
C ARG A 18 9.68 0.02 7.44
N GLU A 19 9.33 -1.22 7.77
CA GLU A 19 8.29 -1.99 7.08
C GLU A 19 7.06 -2.20 7.95
N ALA A 20 5.87 -2.15 7.35
CA ALA A 20 4.62 -2.54 8.00
C ALA A 20 3.62 -3.17 7.01
N PRO A 21 2.69 -4.02 7.49
CA PRO A 21 1.65 -4.59 6.64
C PRO A 21 0.68 -3.50 6.13
N ALA A 22 0.47 -3.45 4.81
CA ALA A 22 -0.43 -2.48 4.16
C ALA A 22 -1.91 -2.68 4.51
N GLY A 23 -2.28 -3.89 4.95
CA GLY A 23 -3.63 -4.23 5.41
C GLY A 23 -3.95 -3.76 6.83
N SER A 24 -2.98 -3.18 7.55
CA SER A 24 -3.09 -2.77 8.95
C SER A 24 -3.00 -1.26 9.11
N ILE A 25 -4.10 -0.63 9.55
CA ILE A 25 -4.12 0.82 9.81
C ILE A 25 -3.11 1.25 10.86
N LEU A 26 -2.92 0.42 11.89
CA LEU A 26 -1.96 0.67 12.95
C LEU A 26 -0.53 0.57 12.41
N GLY A 27 -0.27 -0.35 11.49
CA GLY A 27 1.02 -0.48 10.80
C GLY A 27 1.33 0.77 9.97
N VAL A 28 0.38 1.20 9.15
CA VAL A 28 0.52 2.42 8.32
C VAL A 28 0.72 3.67 9.18
N ILE A 29 -0.05 3.84 10.26
CA ILE A 29 0.13 4.97 11.21
C ILE A 29 1.52 4.93 11.85
N SER A 30 2.03 3.75 12.21
CA SER A 30 3.35 3.61 12.83
C SER A 30 4.51 4.01 11.90
N LEU A 31 4.32 3.97 10.59
CA LEU A 31 5.28 4.43 9.59
C LEU A 31 5.28 5.95 9.40
N ALA A 32 4.29 6.66 9.97
CA ALA A 32 4.13 8.11 9.83
C ALA A 32 4.19 8.58 8.37
N ILE A 33 3.48 7.88 7.48
CA ILE A 33 3.36 8.23 6.06
C ILE A 33 2.42 9.43 5.93
N ASN A 34 2.88 10.47 5.24
CA ASN A 34 2.14 11.68 4.90
C ASN A 34 2.00 11.82 3.39
N GLN A 35 1.11 12.71 2.96
CA GLN A 35 1.01 13.06 1.54
C GLN A 35 2.36 13.64 1.06
N GLY A 36 2.83 13.17 -0.09
CA GLY A 36 4.11 13.56 -0.67
C GLY A 36 5.30 12.71 -0.21
N ASP A 37 5.11 11.79 0.74
CA ASP A 37 6.14 10.83 1.10
C ASP A 37 6.31 9.76 0.01
N THR A 38 7.57 9.37 -0.22
CA THR A 38 7.89 8.22 -1.08
C THR A 38 7.96 6.97 -0.23
N VAL A 39 7.31 5.90 -0.72
CA VAL A 39 7.29 4.58 -0.06
C VAL A 39 7.55 3.49 -1.08
N THR A 40 8.11 2.37 -0.62
CA THR A 40 8.21 1.14 -1.42
C THR A 40 7.04 0.24 -1.05
N VAL A 41 6.35 -0.33 -2.05
CA VAL A 41 5.26 -1.29 -1.83
C VAL A 41 5.67 -2.64 -2.43
N THR A 42 5.58 -3.68 -1.62
CA THR A 42 5.89 -5.06 -2.02
C THR A 42 4.64 -5.91 -1.82
N ALA A 43 4.28 -6.71 -2.81
CA ALA A 43 3.21 -7.70 -2.69
C ALA A 43 3.74 -9.10 -3.00
N GLU A 44 3.27 -10.09 -2.25
CA GLU A 44 3.67 -11.49 -2.42
C GLU A 44 2.44 -12.39 -2.66
N GLY A 45 2.50 -13.18 -3.74
CA GLY A 45 1.53 -14.23 -4.07
C GLY A 45 1.23 -14.33 -5.57
N ALA A 46 0.33 -15.24 -5.94
CA ALA A 46 0.09 -15.64 -7.34
C ALA A 46 -0.46 -14.52 -8.26
N HIS A 47 -0.96 -13.42 -7.68
CA HIS A 47 -1.51 -12.26 -8.38
C HIS A 47 -0.93 -10.94 -7.86
N ALA A 48 0.30 -10.97 -7.33
CA ALA A 48 0.95 -9.80 -6.76
C ALA A 48 1.06 -8.64 -7.75
N ASP A 49 1.43 -8.93 -9.00
CA ASP A 49 1.59 -7.92 -10.05
C ASP A 49 0.27 -7.19 -10.34
N ASP A 50 -0.84 -7.92 -10.51
CA ASP A 50 -2.17 -7.35 -10.78
C ASP A 50 -2.63 -6.43 -9.64
N VAL A 51 -2.33 -6.82 -8.39
CA VAL A 51 -2.69 -6.06 -7.19
C VAL A 51 -1.82 -4.82 -7.03
N LEU A 52 -0.52 -4.93 -7.30
CA LEU A 52 0.39 -3.78 -7.30
C LEU A 52 -0.02 -2.76 -8.37
N GLU A 53 -0.32 -3.20 -9.59
CA GLU A 53 -0.77 -2.30 -10.66
C GLU A 53 -2.06 -1.56 -10.26
N ARG A 54 -3.02 -2.26 -9.65
CA ARG A 54 -4.27 -1.67 -9.18
C ARG A 54 -4.06 -0.70 -8.00
N LEU A 55 -3.14 -1.01 -7.09
CA LEU A 55 -2.76 -0.13 -5.99
C LEU A 55 -2.06 1.13 -6.49
N VAL A 56 -1.12 1.00 -7.42
CA VAL A 56 -0.43 2.15 -8.05
C VAL A 56 -1.44 3.04 -8.76
N SER A 57 -2.31 2.46 -9.60
CA SER A 57 -3.35 3.22 -10.29
C SER A 57 -4.30 3.95 -9.32
N PHE A 58 -4.62 3.34 -8.18
CA PHE A 58 -5.42 3.98 -7.13
C PHE A 58 -4.67 5.08 -6.37
N LEU A 59 -3.36 4.95 -6.15
CA LEU A 59 -2.54 5.95 -5.45
C LEU A 59 -2.13 7.13 -6.34
N GLU A 60 -1.96 6.89 -7.65
CA GLU A 60 -1.64 7.93 -8.64
C GLU A 60 -2.86 8.73 -9.09
N THR A 61 -4.06 8.14 -8.98
CA THR A 61 -5.30 8.85 -9.26
C THR A 61 -5.59 9.79 -8.10
N ASP A 62 -5.50 11.10 -8.35
CA ASP A 62 -5.87 12.14 -7.40
C ASP A 62 -7.37 12.04 -7.08
N HIS A 63 -7.69 11.38 -5.97
CA HIS A 63 -9.06 11.12 -5.53
C HIS A 63 -9.66 12.29 -4.73
N ASP A 64 -8.91 13.37 -4.50
CA ASP A 64 -9.40 14.59 -3.84
C ASP A 64 -10.18 15.52 -4.80
N ALA A 65 -10.35 15.11 -6.07
CA ALA A 65 -11.20 15.80 -7.04
C ALA A 65 -12.65 15.29 -7.01
N GLN A 66 -13.35 15.45 -5.88
CA GLN A 66 -14.83 15.49 -5.81
C GLN A 66 -15.34 16.46 -4.74
#